data_AF-A0A7N8X872-F1
#
_entry.id   AF-A0A7N8X872-F1
#
_cell.length_a   1.000
_cell.length_b   1.000
_cell.length_c   1.000
_cell.angle_alpha   90.00
_cell.angle_beta   90.00
_cell.angle_gamma   90.00
#
_symmetry.space_group_name_H-M   'P 1'
#
loop_
_entity.id
_entity.type
_entity.pdbx_description
1 polymer ?
#
loop_
_entity_poly.entity_id
_entity_poly.type
_entity_poly.pdbx_seq_one_letter_code
_entity_poly.pdbx_strand_id
1 'polypeptide(L)'
;MAVKSLEERTIEVLAVPESVDEELLSLYFENKRSGGGPLISVKKRGDCATLVFEKAEAAAQVLSKGHHVLHNVTMSVRKAASKDQNRLLLRGINPSTITEMIELYVENMIGLNVTDYTLYPSPGRDIIVIQLSQPFTKGLFTA
;
A
#
# COMPACT_ATOMS: atom_id res chain seq x y z
N MET A 1 -20.70 -3.42 1.86
CA MET A 1 -19.76 -4.01 2.83
C MET A 1 -18.95 -5.10 2.12
N ALA A 2 -17.75 -4.81 1.61
CA ALA A 2 -16.91 -5.83 0.94
C ALA A 2 -15.40 -5.55 0.95
N VAL A 3 -14.96 -4.35 1.36
CA VAL A 3 -13.55 -3.93 1.24
C VAL A 3 -12.68 -4.43 2.40
N LYS A 4 -13.28 -4.77 3.56
CA LYS A 4 -12.53 -5.23 4.74
C LYS A 4 -11.82 -6.58 4.55
N SER A 5 -12.40 -7.50 3.76
CA SER A 5 -11.87 -8.86 3.68
C SER A 5 -10.51 -8.96 2.99
N LEU A 6 -10.25 -8.12 1.99
CA LEU A 6 -8.99 -8.17 1.26
C LEU A 6 -7.86 -7.51 2.05
N GLU A 7 -8.11 -6.38 2.70
CA GLU A 7 -7.11 -5.68 3.53
C GLU A 7 -6.68 -6.55 4.73
N GLU A 8 -7.61 -7.24 5.37
CA GLU A 8 -7.32 -8.16 6.49
C GLU A 8 -6.57 -9.43 6.05
N ARG A 9 -6.63 -9.77 4.76
CA ARG A 9 -5.94 -10.91 4.14
C ARG A 9 -4.61 -10.53 3.50
N THR A 10 -4.29 -9.23 3.42
CA THR A 10 -3.11 -8.74 2.72
C THR A 10 -2.04 -8.29 3.70
N ILE A 11 -0.82 -8.80 3.52
CA ILE A 11 0.35 -8.36 4.28
C ILE A 11 1.46 -7.87 3.35
N GLU A 12 2.36 -7.09 3.91
CA GLU A 12 3.57 -6.65 3.25
C GLU A 12 4.79 -7.21 3.99
N VAL A 13 5.67 -7.83 3.21
CA VAL A 13 6.96 -8.35 3.65
C VAL A 13 8.02 -7.33 3.24
N LEU A 14 8.87 -6.96 4.19
CA LEU A 14 9.95 -6.01 4.03
C LEU A 14 11.30 -6.70 4.16
N ALA A 15 12.34 -6.07 3.62
CA ALA A 15 13.71 -6.60 3.59
C ALA A 15 13.79 -7.97 2.88
N VAL A 16 13.04 -8.12 1.79
CA VAL A 16 13.07 -9.29 0.93
C VAL A 16 14.37 -9.27 0.12
N PRO A 17 15.24 -10.29 0.23
CA PRO A 17 16.48 -10.35 -0.55
C PRO A 17 16.21 -10.41 -2.05
N GLU A 18 17.15 -9.95 -2.87
CA GLU A 18 17.07 -10.14 -4.33
C GLU A 18 17.03 -11.61 -4.73
N SER A 19 17.75 -12.47 -4.00
CA SER A 19 17.80 -13.92 -4.23
C SER A 19 16.50 -14.68 -3.93
N VAL A 20 15.55 -14.05 -3.24
CA VAL A 20 14.26 -14.66 -2.89
C VAL A 20 13.21 -14.21 -3.92
N ASP A 21 12.71 -15.13 -4.72
CA ASP A 21 11.65 -14.85 -5.69
C ASP A 21 10.24 -15.05 -5.08
N GLU A 22 9.21 -14.80 -5.90
CA GLU A 22 7.81 -14.95 -5.49
C GLU A 22 7.44 -16.40 -5.13
N GLU A 23 8.09 -17.38 -5.76
CA GLU A 23 7.83 -18.80 -5.53
C GLU A 23 8.40 -19.25 -4.17
N LEU A 24 9.61 -18.84 -3.83
CA LEU A 24 10.21 -19.05 -2.50
C LEU A 24 9.41 -18.36 -1.39
N LEU A 25 8.90 -17.16 -1.63
CA LEU A 25 7.99 -16.47 -0.72
C LEU A 25 6.70 -17.28 -0.55
N SER A 26 6.10 -17.74 -1.64
CA SER A 26 4.87 -18.54 -1.57
C SER A 26 5.08 -19.79 -0.71
N LEU A 27 6.11 -20.57 -1.04
CA LEU A 27 6.42 -21.81 -0.32
C LEU A 27 6.66 -21.58 1.18
N TYR A 28 7.33 -20.49 1.55
CA TYR A 28 7.59 -20.16 2.95
C TYR A 28 6.32 -19.74 3.70
N PHE A 29 5.53 -18.84 3.10
CA PHE A 29 4.34 -18.27 3.75
C PHE A 29 3.12 -19.20 3.69
N GLU A 30 3.10 -20.21 2.82
CA GLU A 30 2.10 -21.28 2.86
C GLU A 30 2.39 -22.32 3.94
N ASN A 31 3.64 -22.42 4.39
CA ASN A 31 4.04 -23.39 5.41
C ASN A 31 3.57 -22.96 6.81
N LYS A 32 3.11 -23.92 7.62
CA LYS A 32 2.75 -23.68 9.03
C LYS A 32 3.90 -23.12 9.88
N ARG A 33 5.16 -23.31 9.47
CA ARG A 33 6.33 -22.70 10.13
C ARG A 33 6.27 -21.17 10.14
N SER A 34 5.71 -20.53 9.12
CA SER A 34 5.48 -19.08 9.12
C SER A 34 4.19 -18.68 9.87
N GLY A 35 3.36 -19.65 10.25
CA GLY A 35 2.00 -19.39 10.75
C GLY A 35 1.03 -18.97 9.64
N GLY A 36 1.43 -19.05 8.37
CA GLY A 36 0.57 -18.70 7.26
C GLY A 36 -0.31 -19.85 6.77
N GLY A 37 -0.66 -19.80 5.50
CA GLY A 37 -1.62 -20.69 4.87
C GLY A 37 -1.74 -20.36 3.38
N PRO A 38 -2.72 -20.95 2.68
CA PRO A 38 -2.86 -20.81 1.23
C PRO A 38 -2.85 -19.35 0.78
N LEU A 39 -2.04 -19.06 -0.24
CA LEU A 39 -1.92 -17.73 -0.83
C LEU A 39 -2.74 -17.64 -2.12
N ILE A 40 -3.44 -16.53 -2.29
CA ILE A 40 -4.12 -16.17 -3.53
C ILE A 40 -3.13 -15.50 -4.49
N SER A 41 -2.23 -14.66 -3.96
CA SER A 41 -1.29 -13.89 -4.77
C SER A 41 -0.06 -13.50 -3.98
N VAL A 42 1.09 -13.56 -4.66
CA VAL A 42 2.37 -13.01 -4.22
C VAL A 42 2.82 -12.01 -5.28
N LYS A 43 3.27 -10.83 -4.86
CA LYS A 43 3.84 -9.81 -5.75
C LYS A 43 5.07 -9.18 -5.12
N LYS A 44 6.26 -9.44 -5.67
CA LYS A 44 7.51 -8.83 -5.25
C LYS A 44 7.74 -7.52 -6.01
N ARG A 45 8.18 -6.48 -5.30
CA ARG A 45 8.62 -5.19 -5.83
C ARG A 45 9.90 -4.77 -5.11
N GLY A 46 11.04 -5.04 -5.75
CA GLY A 46 12.35 -4.74 -5.17
C GLY A 46 12.57 -5.51 -3.87
N ASP A 47 12.79 -4.78 -2.78
CA ASP A 47 13.03 -5.28 -1.43
C ASP A 47 11.75 -5.52 -0.62
N CYS A 48 10.58 -5.32 -1.23
CA CYS A 48 9.28 -5.51 -0.61
C CYS A 48 8.45 -6.55 -1.38
N ALA A 49 7.56 -7.26 -0.69
CA ALA A 49 6.58 -8.14 -1.32
C ALA A 49 5.20 -8.00 -0.69
N THR A 50 4.16 -8.06 -1.52
CA THR A 50 2.77 -8.09 -1.08
C THR A 50 2.23 -9.51 -1.19
N LEU A 51 1.65 -10.02 -0.11
CA LEU A 51 1.06 -11.35 -0.03
C LEU A 51 -0.43 -11.22 0.27
N VAL A 52 -1.25 -11.97 -0.46
CA VAL A 52 -2.70 -12.05 -0.24
C VAL A 52 -3.02 -13.48 0.16
N PHE A 53 -3.48 -13.68 1.38
CA PHE A 53 -3.93 -14.99 1.88
C PHE A 53 -5.37 -15.28 1.49
N GLU A 54 -5.72 -16.56 1.41
CA GLU A 54 -7.11 -17.00 1.26
C GLU A 54 -7.96 -16.61 2.48
N LYS A 55 -7.34 -16.70 3.67
CA LYS A 55 -7.97 -16.53 4.98
C LYS A 55 -7.31 -15.41 5.79
N ALA A 56 -8.11 -14.57 6.44
CA ALA A 56 -7.61 -13.45 7.24
C ALA A 56 -6.86 -13.94 8.48
N GLU A 57 -7.23 -15.10 9.00
CA GLU A 57 -6.61 -15.77 10.13
C GLU A 57 -5.14 -16.13 9.84
N ALA A 58 -4.84 -16.57 8.61
CA ALA A 58 -3.47 -16.86 8.19
C ALA A 58 -2.62 -15.57 8.17
N ALA A 59 -3.16 -14.49 7.63
CA ALA A 59 -2.52 -13.18 7.64
C ALA A 59 -2.23 -12.70 9.08
N ALA A 60 -3.21 -12.82 9.98
CA ALA A 60 -3.08 -12.42 11.38
C ALA A 60 -2.02 -13.25 12.14
N GLN A 61 -1.92 -14.56 11.87
CA GLN A 61 -0.92 -15.44 12.48
C GLN A 61 0.50 -15.14 11.97
N VAL A 62 0.65 -14.82 10.68
CA VAL A 62 1.95 -14.41 10.13
C VAL A 62 2.40 -13.09 10.75
N LEU A 63 1.47 -12.14 10.92
CA LEU A 63 1.73 -10.85 11.56
C LEU A 63 2.08 -10.97 13.03
N SER A 64 1.47 -11.89 13.78
CA SER A 64 1.74 -12.05 15.22
C SER A 64 3.14 -12.57 15.52
N LYS A 65 3.80 -13.24 14.56
CA LYS A 65 5.21 -13.64 14.66
C LYS A 65 6.19 -12.49 14.46
N GLY A 66 5.83 -11.45 13.71
CA GLY A 66 6.64 -10.27 13.44
C GLY A 66 7.84 -10.51 12.50
N HIS A 67 8.75 -11.41 12.87
CA HIS A 67 9.97 -11.69 12.11
C HIS A 67 9.97 -13.10 11.50
N HIS A 68 10.46 -13.19 10.27
CA HIS A 68 10.50 -14.41 9.48
C HIS A 68 11.89 -14.60 8.91
N VAL A 69 12.51 -15.77 9.12
CA VAL A 69 13.85 -16.05 8.61
C VAL A 69 13.76 -16.97 7.41
N LEU A 70 14.26 -16.51 6.27
CA LEU A 70 14.36 -17.25 5.01
C LEU A 70 15.77 -17.01 4.43
N HIS A 71 16.46 -18.08 4.03
CA HIS A 71 17.85 -18.01 3.55
C HIS A 71 18.82 -17.23 4.46
N ASN A 72 18.69 -17.39 5.78
CA ASN A 72 19.49 -16.69 6.78
C ASN A 72 19.33 -15.15 6.80
N VAL A 73 18.29 -14.64 6.12
CA VAL A 73 17.89 -13.23 6.17
C VAL A 73 16.60 -13.10 6.96
N THR A 74 16.56 -12.11 7.84
CA THR A 74 15.37 -11.76 8.63
C THR A 74 14.51 -10.80 7.84
N MET A 75 13.36 -11.28 7.38
CA MET A 75 12.29 -10.48 6.81
C MET A 75 11.36 -10.00 7.92
N SER A 76 10.82 -8.80 7.75
CA SER A 76 9.81 -8.26 8.67
C SER A 76 8.47 -8.21 7.97
N VAL A 77 7.39 -8.54 8.69
CA VAL A 77 6.03 -8.43 8.14
C VAL A 77 5.27 -7.30 8.79
N ARG A 78 4.49 -6.58 8.00
CA ARG A 78 3.51 -5.60 8.48
C ARG A 78 2.18 -5.80 7.77
N LYS A 79 1.11 -5.28 8.38
CA LYS A 79 -0.15 -5.13 7.66
C LYS A 79 0.15 -4.34 6.39
N ALA A 80 -0.35 -4.80 5.25
CA ALA A 80 -0.26 -3.98 4.05
C ALA A 80 -0.86 -2.63 4.41
N ALA A 81 -0.09 -1.55 4.20
CA ALA A 81 -0.59 -0.22 4.47
C ALA A 81 -1.91 -0.11 3.70
N SER A 82 -3.03 0.07 4.42
CA SER A 82 -4.25 0.45 3.74
C SER A 82 -3.85 1.68 2.95
N LYS A 83 -4.00 1.63 1.62
CA LYS A 83 -3.81 2.83 0.82
C LYS A 83 -4.73 3.84 1.46
N ASP A 84 -4.16 4.85 2.11
CA ASP A 84 -4.94 5.81 2.87
C ASP A 84 -5.92 6.41 1.86
N GLN A 85 -7.17 5.96 1.94
CA GLN A 85 -8.17 6.29 0.93
C GLN A 85 -8.50 7.79 1.00
N ASN A 86 -8.08 8.45 2.07
CA ASN A 86 -8.21 9.88 2.28
C ASN A 86 -6.92 10.64 1.95
N ARG A 87 -5.84 9.99 1.49
CA ARG A 87 -4.60 10.69 1.13
C ARG A 87 -4.11 10.31 -0.25
N LEU A 88 -4.00 11.32 -1.11
CA LEU A 88 -3.39 11.21 -2.43
C LEU A 88 -2.05 11.95 -2.44
N LEU A 89 -1.15 11.50 -3.30
CA LEU A 89 0.19 12.06 -3.42
C LEU A 89 0.41 12.51 -4.86
N LEU A 90 0.53 13.81 -5.05
CA LEU A 90 0.83 14.44 -6.33
C LEU A 90 2.34 14.71 -6.40
N ARG A 91 3.02 14.14 -7.41
CA ARG A 91 4.48 14.28 -7.63
C ARG A 91 4.76 14.94 -8.96
N GLY A 92 5.96 15.52 -9.08
CA GLY A 92 6.45 16.10 -10.31
C GLY A 92 5.88 17.49 -10.58
N ILE A 93 5.42 18.16 -9.51
CA ILE A 93 4.95 19.53 -9.61
C ILE A 93 6.16 20.42 -9.75
N ASN A 94 6.10 21.38 -10.69
CA ASN A 94 7.10 22.41 -10.75
C ASN A 94 6.98 23.30 -9.48
N PRO A 95 8.07 23.53 -8.72
CA PRO A 95 8.04 24.38 -7.53
C PRO A 95 7.54 25.82 -7.77
N SER A 96 7.60 26.31 -9.01
CA SER A 96 7.09 27.62 -9.42
C SER A 96 5.59 27.65 -9.73
N THR A 97 4.91 26.50 -9.74
CA THR A 97 3.47 26.44 -9.98
C THR A 97 2.74 27.11 -8.81
N ILE A 98 1.84 28.02 -9.16
CA ILE A 98 0.99 28.71 -8.18
C ILE A 98 -0.05 27.74 -7.58
N THR A 99 -0.36 27.93 -6.30
CA THR A 99 -1.29 27.05 -5.55
C THR A 99 -2.66 26.96 -6.22
N GLU A 100 -3.20 28.07 -6.73
CA GLU A 100 -4.50 28.13 -7.40
C GLU A 100 -4.58 27.21 -8.62
N MET A 101 -3.48 27.05 -9.35
CA MET A 101 -3.42 26.15 -10.52
C MET A 101 -3.43 24.68 -10.08
N ILE A 102 -2.83 24.38 -8.93
CA ILE A 102 -2.83 23.04 -8.34
C ILE A 102 -4.23 22.71 -7.83
N GLU A 103 -4.89 23.65 -7.14
CA GLU A 103 -6.27 23.50 -6.67
C GLU A 103 -7.22 23.21 -7.83
N LEU A 104 -7.16 24.02 -8.90
CA LEU A 104 -7.96 23.80 -10.11
C LEU A 104 -7.72 22.43 -10.75
N TYR A 105 -6.45 21.99 -10.82
CA TYR A 105 -6.12 20.66 -11.35
C TYR A 105 -6.71 19.54 -10.48
N VAL A 106 -6.59 19.66 -9.16
CA VAL A 106 -7.11 18.67 -8.19
C VAL A 106 -8.63 18.60 -8.25
N GLU A 107 -9.32 19.75 -8.30
CA GLU A 107 -10.77 19.82 -8.48
C GLU A 107 -11.22 19.11 -9.75
N ASN A 108 -10.58 19.40 -10.87
CA ASN A 108 -10.95 18.81 -12.17
C ASN A 108 -10.65 17.29 -12.23
N MET A 109 -9.56 16.84 -11.60
CA MET A 109 -9.16 15.42 -11.62
C MET A 109 -10.01 14.55 -10.70
N ILE A 110 -10.45 15.08 -9.56
CA ILE A 110 -11.14 14.30 -8.52
C ILE A 110 -12.66 14.59 -8.52
N GLY A 111 -13.11 15.67 -9.18
CA GLY A 111 -14.51 16.09 -9.21
C GLY A 111 -15.01 16.57 -7.85
N LEU A 112 -14.11 17.09 -7.01
CA LEU A 112 -14.40 17.54 -5.65
C LEU A 112 -14.35 19.06 -5.53
N ASN A 113 -15.05 19.61 -4.54
CA ASN A 113 -14.99 21.04 -4.23
C ASN A 113 -13.85 21.33 -3.24
N VAL A 114 -13.39 22.59 -3.14
CA VAL A 114 -12.29 22.99 -2.23
C VAL A 114 -12.53 22.55 -0.77
N THR A 115 -13.79 22.49 -0.34
CA THR A 115 -14.17 22.07 1.02
C THR A 115 -13.93 20.60 1.32
N ASP A 116 -13.72 19.79 0.29
CA ASP A 116 -13.62 18.33 0.41
C ASP A 116 -12.17 17.86 0.50
N TYR A 117 -11.18 18.75 0.42
CA TYR A 117 -9.77 18.40 0.53
C TYR A 117 -8.88 19.49 1.13
N THR A 118 -7.65 19.12 1.51
CA THR A 118 -6.61 20.04 2.00
C THR A 118 -5.27 19.67 1.36
N LEU A 119 -4.51 20.67 0.92
CA LEU A 119 -3.20 20.49 0.30
C LEU A 119 -2.06 20.75 1.29
N TYR A 120 -1.13 19.82 1.37
CA TYR A 120 0.10 19.93 2.15
C TYR A 120 1.31 19.84 1.22
N PRO A 121 1.84 20.97 0.73
CA PRO A 121 3.05 20.97 -0.06
C PRO A 121 4.26 20.64 0.79
N SER A 122 5.17 19.85 0.22
CA SER A 122 6.50 19.63 0.78
C SER A 122 7.34 20.92 0.77
N PRO A 123 8.40 21.02 1.60
CA PRO A 123 9.31 22.16 1.57
C PRO A 123 9.92 22.44 0.18
N GLY A 124 10.14 21.39 -0.62
CA GLY A 124 10.64 21.49 -1.99
C GLY A 124 9.58 21.85 -3.03
N ARG A 125 8.29 21.82 -2.67
CA ARG A 125 7.12 22.06 -3.55
C ARG A 125 7.02 21.16 -4.79
N ASP A 126 7.79 20.08 -4.82
CA ASP A 126 7.79 19.06 -5.87
C ASP A 126 6.78 17.93 -5.60
N ILE A 127 6.43 17.78 -4.31
CA ILE A 127 5.45 16.82 -3.81
C ILE A 127 4.36 17.55 -3.03
N ILE A 128 3.10 17.18 -3.25
CA ILE A 128 1.94 17.64 -2.49
C ILE A 128 1.14 16.44 -1.99
N VAL A 129 0.82 16.45 -0.70
CA VAL A 129 -0.12 15.49 -0.11
C VAL A 129 -1.51 16.14 -0.10
N ILE A 130 -2.47 15.47 -0.73
CA ILE A 130 -3.88 15.87 -0.78
C ILE A 130 -4.60 15.04 0.27
N GLN A 131 -5.13 15.68 1.31
CA GLN A 131 -5.95 15.03 2.32
C GLN A 131 -7.43 15.28 2.03
N LEU A 132 -8.18 14.22 1.75
CA LEU A 132 -9.61 14.25 1.45
C LEU A 132 -10.43 14.14 2.75
N SER A 133 -11.53 14.90 2.81
CA SER A 133 -12.52 14.83 3.89
C SER A 133 -13.27 13.49 3.92
N GLN A 134 -13.36 12.80 2.77
CA GLN A 134 -13.98 11.48 2.63
C GLN A 134 -13.08 10.50 1.86
N PRO A 135 -13.17 9.19 2.14
CA PRO A 135 -12.37 8.19 1.44
C PRO A 135 -12.73 8.12 -0.05
N PHE A 136 -11.70 8.05 -0.89
CA PHE A 136 -11.83 7.94 -2.33
C PHE A 136 -12.34 6.56 -2.74
N THR A 137 -13.60 6.49 -3.17
CA THR A 137 -14.16 5.28 -3.79
C THR A 137 -13.59 5.09 -5.19
N LYS A 138 -12.81 4.03 -5.40
CA LYS A 138 -12.17 3.67 -6.68
C LYS A 138 -13.19 3.72 -7.84
N GLY A 139 -13.05 4.70 -8.71
CA GLY A 139 -13.85 4.80 -9.95
C GLY A 139 -13.42 5.88 -10.95
N LEU A 140 -12.52 6.80 -10.61
CA LEU A 140 -12.33 8.03 -11.40
C LEU A 140 -11.00 8.17 -12.16
N PHE A 141 -10.05 7.24 -12.00
CA PHE A 141 -8.83 7.23 -12.81
C PHE A 141 -8.94 6.23 -13.97
N THR A 142 -9.87 6.48 -14.89
CA THR A 142 -9.73 5.95 -16.25
C THR A 142 -8.78 6.88 -16.99
N ALA A 143 -7.56 6.40 -17.21
CA ALA A 143 -6.64 7.00 -18.16
C ALA A 143 -7.21 6.91 -19.58
#